data_AF-A0AAW0FWY3-F1
#
_entry.id   AF-A0AAW0FWY3-F1
#
_cell.length_a   1.000
_cell.length_b   1.000
_cell.length_c   1.000
_cell.angle_alpha   90.00
_cell.angle_beta   90.00
_cell.angle_gamma   90.00
#
_symmetry.space_group_name_H-M   'P 1'
#
loop_
_entity.id
_entity.type
_entity.pdbx_description
1 polymer ?
#
loop_
_entity_poly.entity_id
_entity_poly.type
_entity_poly.pdbx_seq_one_letter_code
_entity_poly.pdbx_strand_id
1 'polypeptide(L)'
;MAGIIAIYGLVVSVLISDSLAQKQALYTGFIQLGAGLSVGLSGLAAGFAIGIVGDAGVRGTAQQPRLFVENISIDTIKNIQQQ
;
A
#
# COMPACT_ATOMS: atom_id res chain seq x y z
N MET A 1 1.42 2.96 8.34
CA MET A 1 0.80 2.08 7.32
C MET A 1 1.50 2.09 5.95
N ALA A 2 2.81 2.40 5.85
CA ALA A 2 3.52 2.40 4.56
C ALA A 2 3.93 0.99 4.06
N GLY A 3 4.04 0.00 4.96
CA GLY A 3 4.53 -1.35 4.62
C GLY A 3 3.63 -2.16 3.68
N ILE A 4 2.34 -1.83 3.60
CA ILE A 4 1.37 -2.58 2.78
C ILE A 4 1.58 -2.34 1.28
N ILE A 5 2.08 -1.18 0.87
CA ILE A 5 2.35 -0.89 -0.54
C ILE A 5 3.59 -1.68 -1.02
N ALA A 6 4.58 -1.85 -0.13
CA ALA A 6 5.81 -2.58 -0.43
C ALA A 6 5.55 -4.07 -0.67
N ILE A 7 4.64 -4.69 0.09
CA ILE A 7 4.24 -6.09 -0.14
C ILE A 7 3.49 -6.28 -1.46
N TYR A 8 2.66 -5.33 -1.90
CA TYR A 8 2.03 -5.40 -3.22
C TYR A 8 3.05 -5.36 -4.36
N GLY A 9 4.07 -4.49 -4.28
CA GLY A 9 5.15 -4.44 -5.27
C GLY A 9 6.03 -5.69 -5.30
N LEU A 10 6.32 -6.27 -4.12
CA LEU A 10 7.07 -7.52 -3.98
C LEU A 10 6.32 -8.69 -4.61
N VAL A 11 5.02 -8.84 -4.33
CA VAL A 11 4.19 -9.93 -4.87
C VAL A 11 4.13 -9.85 -6.40
N VAL A 12 3.98 -8.66 -6.97
CA VAL A 12 3.95 -8.51 -8.43
C VAL A 12 5.30 -8.84 -9.07
N SER A 13 6.43 -8.48 -8.46
CA SER A 13 7.75 -8.93 -8.93
C SER A 13 7.88 -10.45 -8.93
N VAL A 14 7.44 -11.13 -7.86
CA VAL A 14 7.50 -12.59 -7.75
C VAL A 14 6.61 -13.27 -8.80
N LEU A 15 5.39 -12.78 -9.03
CA LEU A 15 4.48 -13.32 -10.04
C LEU A 15 5.05 -13.19 -11.46
N ILE A 16 5.69 -12.05 -11.75
CA ILE A 16 6.36 -11.83 -13.03
C ILE A 16 7.54 -12.78 -13.17
N SER A 17 8.38 -12.93 -12.14
CA SER A 17 9.54 -13.84 -12.13
C SER A 17 9.17 -15.32 -12.29
N ASP A 18 8.04 -15.76 -11.71
CA ASP A 18 7.53 -17.12 -11.86
C ASP A 18 7.04 -17.40 -13.30
N SER A 19 6.50 -16.38 -13.96
CA SER A 19 6.00 -16.46 -15.33
C SER A 19 7.07 -16.28 -16.42
N LEU A 20 8.37 -16.34 -16.08
CA LEU A 20 9.48 -16.28 -17.06
C LEU A 20 9.83 -17.69 -17.56
N ALA A 21 9.46 -18.01 -18.80
CA ALA A 21 9.87 -19.22 -19.51
C ALA A 21 10.85 -18.90 -20.66
N GLN A 22 11.93 -19.68 -20.75
CA GLN A 22 13.09 -19.46 -21.63
C GLN A 22 12.79 -19.56 -23.15
N LYS A 23 11.54 -19.86 -23.54
CA LYS A 23 11.11 -20.04 -24.94
C LYS A 23 9.92 -19.13 -25.31
N GLN A 24 9.88 -17.92 -24.75
CA GLN A 24 8.84 -16.92 -25.06
C GLN A 24 9.16 -16.14 -26.36
N ALA A 25 8.13 -15.87 -27.15
CA ALA A 25 8.24 -14.97 -28.30
C ALA A 25 8.65 -13.57 -27.82
N LEU A 26 9.47 -12.86 -28.60
CA LEU A 26 9.94 -11.49 -28.29
C LEU A 26 8.80 -10.54 -27.89
N TYR A 27 7.62 -10.71 -28.50
CA TYR A 27 6.39 -9.99 -28.16
C TYR A 27 6.00 -10.15 -26.69
N THR A 28 6.03 -11.37 -26.16
CA THR A 28 5.69 -11.63 -24.76
C THR A 28 6.72 -11.02 -23.81
N GLY A 29 8.01 -10.99 -24.16
CA GLY A 29 9.03 -10.32 -23.34
C GLY A 29 8.76 -8.81 -23.18
N PHE A 30 8.34 -8.13 -24.26
CA PHE A 30 7.95 -6.72 -24.19
C PHE A 30 6.68 -6.47 -23.37
N ILE A 31 5.69 -7.37 -23.44
CA ILE A 31 4.48 -7.27 -22.61
C ILE A 31 4.83 -7.39 -21.11
N GLN A 32 5.73 -8.31 -20.76
CA GLN A 32 6.12 -8.57 -19.37
C GLN A 32 7.01 -7.44 -18.80
N LEU A 33 7.88 -6.87 -19.62
CA LEU A 33 8.62 -5.64 -19.30
C LEU A 33 7.66 -4.47 -19.05
N GLY A 34 6.67 -4.27 -19.93
CA GLY A 34 5.66 -3.22 -19.79
C GLY A 34 4.79 -3.39 -18.55
N ALA A 35 4.35 -4.62 -18.26
CA ALA A 35 3.58 -4.94 -17.06
C ALA A 35 4.37 -4.61 -15.77
N GLY A 36 5.66 -4.99 -15.72
CA GLY A 36 6.53 -4.66 -14.59
C GLY A 36 6.75 -3.15 -14.41
N LEU A 37 6.99 -2.42 -15.51
CA LEU A 37 7.24 -0.98 -15.48
C LEU A 37 6.01 -0.18 -15.05
N SER A 38 4.82 -0.51 -15.56
CA SER A 38 3.58 0.16 -15.15
C SER A 38 3.29 -0.02 -13.66
N VAL A 39 3.39 -1.26 -13.15
CA VAL A 39 3.11 -1.52 -11.72
C VAL A 39 4.16 -0.87 -10.82
N GLY A 40 5.44 -0.91 -11.21
CA GLY A 40 6.52 -0.25 -10.46
C GLY A 40 6.35 1.26 -10.36
N LEU A 41 6.01 1.93 -11.47
CA LEU A 41 5.76 3.37 -11.49
C LEU A 41 4.52 3.78 -10.69
N SER A 42 3.43 3.00 -10.78
CA SER A 42 2.24 3.22 -9.95
C SER A 42 2.54 3.06 -8.44
N GLY A 43 3.37 2.07 -8.07
CA GLY A 43 3.79 1.87 -6.69
C GLY A 43 4.62 3.04 -6.14
N LEU A 44 5.52 3.60 -6.94
CA LEU A 44 6.29 4.79 -6.58
C LEU A 44 5.40 6.03 -6.39
N ALA A 45 4.48 6.27 -7.32
CA ALA A 45 3.54 7.40 -7.24
C ALA A 45 2.63 7.29 -6.00
N ALA A 46 2.10 6.09 -5.72
CA ALA A 46 1.29 5.84 -4.54
C ALA A 46 2.08 6.02 -3.24
N GLY A 47 3.34 5.53 -3.20
CA GLY A 47 4.23 5.71 -2.06
C GLY A 47 4.53 7.19 -1.77
N PHE A 48 4.72 7.99 -2.82
CA PHE A 48 4.97 9.43 -2.68
C PHE A 48 3.75 10.18 -2.13
N ALA A 49 2.55 9.89 -2.64
CA ALA A 49 1.30 10.49 -2.16
C ALA A 49 1.03 10.14 -0.68
N ILE A 50 1.26 8.89 -0.29
CA ILE A 50 1.07 8.43 1.10
C ILE A 50 2.13 9.02 2.04
N GLY A 51 3.36 9.23 1.57
CA GLY A 51 4.39 9.94 2.34
C GLY A 51 3.98 11.38 2.67
N ILE A 52 3.43 12.11 1.70
CA ILE A 52 2.97 13.50 1.88
C ILE A 52 1.74 13.55 2.81
N VAL A 53 0.75 12.69 2.59
CA VAL A 53 -0.42 12.56 3.48
C VAL A 53 -0.01 12.14 4.90
N GLY A 54 1.03 11.30 5.02
CA GLY A 54 1.59 10.88 6.30
C GLY A 54 2.16 12.05 7.10
N ASP A 55 2.98 12.91 6.48
CA ASP A 55 3.56 14.09 7.15
C ASP A 55 2.48 15.11 7.55
N ALA A 56 1.50 15.34 6.66
CA ALA A 56 0.35 16.19 6.99
C ALA A 56 -0.52 15.59 8.11
N GLY A 57 -0.72 14.27 8.09
CA GLY A 57 -1.53 13.54 9.06
C GLY A 57 -0.94 13.54 10.47
N VAL A 58 0.39 13.44 10.62
CA VAL A 58 1.04 13.53 11.93
C VAL A 58 0.97 14.95 12.49
N ARG A 59 1.11 15.98 11.64
CA ARG A 59 0.96 17.38 12.06
C ARG A 59 -0.49 17.70 12.47
N GLY A 60 -1.47 17.18 11.76
CA GLY A 60 -2.90 17.31 12.12
C GLY A 60 -3.27 16.57 13.41
N THR A 61 -2.75 15.36 13.60
CA THR A 61 -2.96 14.56 14.83
C THR A 61 -2.30 15.22 16.05
N ALA A 62 -1.17 15.91 15.86
CA ALA A 62 -0.51 16.66 16.93
C ALA A 62 -1.29 17.91 17.38
N GLN A 63 -2.08 18.54 16.48
CA GLN A 63 -2.91 19.70 16.83
C GLN A 63 -4.25 19.33 17.49
N GLN A 64 -4.80 18.14 17.22
CA GLN A 64 -6.00 17.62 17.87
C GLN A 64 -5.87 16.13 18.26
N PRO A 65 -5.30 15.81 19.44
CA PRO A 65 -5.18 14.42 19.90
C PRO A 65 -6.53 13.79 20.31
N ARG A 66 -7.61 14.58 20.36
CA ARG A 66 -8.95 14.14 20.81
C ARG A 66 -9.65 13.15 19.88
N LEU A 67 -9.31 13.12 18.59
CA LEU A 67 -9.92 12.20 17.62
C LEU A 67 -9.48 10.74 17.82
N PHE A 68 -8.29 10.49 18.38
CA PHE A 68 -7.84 9.12 18.68
C PHE A 68 -8.45 8.58 19.98
N VAL A 69 -8.71 9.46 20.95
CA VAL A 69 -9.30 9.09 22.24
C VAL A 69 -10.78 8.77 22.09
N GLU A 70 -11.52 9.47 21.24
CA GLU A 70 -12.93 9.15 20.95
C GLU A 70 -13.11 7.75 20.34
N ASN A 71 -12.31 7.39 19.32
CA ASN A 71 -12.41 6.05 18.70
C ASN A 71 -12.15 4.90 19.69
N ILE A 72 -11.16 5.01 20.58
CA ILE A 72 -10.85 3.99 21.61
C ILE A 72 -11.92 3.95 22.72
N SER A 73 -12.45 5.12 23.10
CA SER A 73 -13.51 5.21 24.11
C SER A 73 -14.82 4.59 23.62
N ILE A 74 -15.19 4.84 22.35
CA ILE A 74 -16.44 4.36 21.75
C ILE A 74 -16.42 2.83 21.59
N ASP A 75 -15.31 2.23 21.15
CA ASP A 75 -15.22 0.77 21.00
C ASP A 75 -15.27 0.04 22.35
N THR A 76 -14.67 0.62 23.40
CA THR A 76 -14.75 0.05 24.76
C THR A 76 -16.16 0.12 25.34
N ILE A 77 -16.88 1.23 25.13
CA ILE A 77 -18.28 1.39 25.60
C ILE A 77 -19.22 0.44 24.83
N LYS A 78 -19.03 0.26 23.52
CA LYS A 78 -19.82 -0.70 22.74
C LYS A 78 -19.61 -2.15 23.18
N ASN A 79 -18.38 -2.52 23.57
CA ASN A 79 -18.07 -3.86 24.08
C ASN A 79 -18.76 -4.13 25.44
N ILE A 80 -18.85 -3.13 26.33
CA ILE A 80 -19.54 -3.25 27.63
C ILE A 80 -21.08 -3.27 27.48
N GLN A 81 -21.64 -2.71 26.40
CA GLN A 81 -23.09 -2.76 26.13
C GLN A 81 -23.53 -4.02 25.34
N GLN A 82 -22.61 -4.89 24.92
CA GLN A 82 -22.90 -6.16 24.25
C GLN A 82 -22.57 -7.43 25.07
N GLN A 83 -22.29 -7.29 26.37
CA GLN A 83 -22.33 -8.39 27.35
C GLN A 83 -23.49 -8.18 28.33
#